data_AF-A0A427FPV5-F1
#
_entry.id   AF-A0A427FPV5-F1
#
_cell.length_a   1.000
_cell.length_b   1.000
_cell.length_c   1.000
_cell.angle_alpha   90.00
_cell.angle_beta   90.00
_cell.angle_gamma   90.00
#
_symmetry.space_group_name_H-M   'P 1'
#
loop_
_entity.id
_entity.type
_entity.pdbx_description
1 polymer ?
#
loop_
_entity_poly.entity_id
_entity_poly.type
_entity_poly.pdbx_seq_one_letter_code
_entity_poly.pdbx_strand_id
1 'polypeptide(L)'
;MTASPAVSVSLNQILYGPPGTGKTYNTINQALAILAPEFLAQNSGNDPETRKRLKAEFDRFVTAERVRFVTFHQSFSYEDFVEGLRADSDTETGQVRYSVESGVFKRLCDDARTRPASDLGVRGNPAIWKISINGTGSSPTKSYCLDNGEARIGWGETGDLRGDYEQNAYYQSLGGGDKGTLNYFAEQMVVGDILLCIHSAEQIGSIGVVTGDYRYEAQVPAGVLGDYQHVRSVRWLYRDINLSILPLNDERQFTLKTVYAMSRFTWADLLSYLQQQGVKPVELVTVAGADSEPYVLIIDEINRGNVSRIFGELITLIEESKREGADEALSVKLPYSKKPFSVPKNVYLIGTMNTADRSLAGLDIALRRRFVFREMPPRPELLDDVEVVGLNIGQLLRVMNQRIEVLLDRDHCLGHAYFMPLKKDGSQARLELIFRNQILPLLQEYFFEDWQRIAWVLNDQRKAPNDQFIQERTSFAEALFGRDVGQGLAASYWTLNDEAFERMEAYIGILDASRVTADRVVKREAAQGEFTLRELASGSVEVWRADTLLQPAKPILRQLAEQLGVSQQNSNGNALNTRSLGRHLIDQLSQGKA
;
A
#
# COMPACT_ATOMS: atom_id res chain seq x y z
N MET A 1 -10.59 42.18 10.08
CA MET A 1 -9.74 40.98 9.96
C MET A 1 -10.63 39.85 9.51
N THR A 2 -10.76 39.67 8.20
CA THR A 2 -11.52 38.58 7.59
C THR A 2 -10.68 37.32 7.68
N ALA A 3 -11.19 36.30 8.37
CA ALA A 3 -10.59 34.98 8.39
C ALA A 3 -10.38 34.49 6.95
N SER A 4 -9.16 34.06 6.62
CA SER A 4 -8.89 33.37 5.36
C SER A 4 -9.83 32.16 5.24
N PRO A 5 -10.50 31.96 4.10
CA PRO A 5 -11.39 30.82 3.93
C PRO A 5 -10.57 29.54 4.06
N ALA A 6 -11.04 28.60 4.89
CA ALA A 6 -10.47 27.27 4.97
C ALA A 6 -10.47 26.66 3.57
N VAL A 7 -9.29 26.30 3.05
CA VAL A 7 -9.17 25.62 1.76
C VAL A 7 -9.92 24.29 1.87
N SER A 8 -11.06 24.16 1.18
CA SER A 8 -11.83 22.92 1.18
C SER A 8 -10.99 21.82 0.52
N VAL A 9 -10.78 20.72 1.24
CA VAL A 9 -10.03 19.57 0.72
C VAL A 9 -10.89 18.85 -0.31
N SER A 10 -10.36 18.68 -1.53
CA SER A 10 -11.09 18.02 -2.61
C SER A 10 -11.45 16.58 -2.25
N LEU A 11 -12.68 16.17 -2.58
CA LEU A 11 -13.20 14.82 -2.30
C LEU A 11 -12.42 13.72 -3.02
N ASN A 12 -11.93 13.99 -4.23
CA ASN A 12 -11.15 13.05 -5.03
C ASN A 12 -9.86 13.73 -5.47
N GLN A 13 -8.72 13.14 -5.13
CA GLN A 13 -7.40 13.66 -5.50
C GLN A 13 -6.45 12.56 -5.96
N ILE A 14 -5.54 12.88 -6.88
CA ILE A 14 -4.46 11.99 -7.32
C ILE A 14 -3.12 12.72 -7.11
N LEU A 15 -2.26 12.13 -6.30
CA LEU A 15 -0.86 12.52 -6.17
C LEU A 15 -0.07 11.85 -7.31
N TYR A 16 0.47 12.64 -8.23
CA TYR A 16 1.20 12.10 -9.39
C TYR A 16 2.61 12.65 -9.53
N GLY A 17 3.48 11.90 -10.18
CA GLY A 17 4.83 12.34 -10.53
C GLY A 17 5.82 11.19 -10.66
N PRO A 18 7.10 11.49 -10.88
CA PRO A 18 8.15 10.49 -11.02
C PRO A 18 8.30 9.58 -9.79
N PRO A 19 8.92 8.39 -9.92
CA PRO A 19 9.16 7.53 -8.76
C PRO A 19 10.14 8.16 -7.77
N GLY A 20 9.97 7.83 -6.49
CA GLY A 20 10.83 8.35 -5.41
C GLY A 20 10.53 9.79 -4.99
N THR A 21 9.41 10.40 -5.40
CA THR A 21 9.02 11.76 -4.96
C THR A 21 8.18 11.80 -3.67
N GLY A 22 7.97 10.63 -3.05
CA GLY A 22 7.28 10.50 -1.77
C GLY A 22 5.76 10.55 -1.85
N LYS A 23 5.15 10.16 -2.98
CA LYS A 23 3.67 10.14 -3.16
C LYS A 23 2.97 9.32 -2.07
N THR A 24 3.29 8.03 -1.97
CA THR A 24 2.73 7.11 -0.95
C THR A 24 3.09 7.55 0.47
N TYR A 25 4.25 8.19 0.67
CA TYR A 25 4.59 8.79 1.96
C TYR A 25 3.65 9.94 2.35
N ASN A 26 3.23 10.76 1.37
CA ASN A 26 2.37 11.93 1.60
C ASN A 26 0.87 11.61 1.69
N THR A 27 0.42 10.40 1.33
CA THR A 27 -1.00 10.00 1.47
C THR A 27 -1.48 10.07 2.92
N ILE A 28 -0.61 9.74 3.89
CA ILE A 28 -0.88 9.89 5.33
C ILE A 28 -1.25 11.35 5.65
N ASN A 29 -0.44 12.30 5.19
CA ASN A 29 -0.69 13.72 5.46
C ASN A 29 -1.97 14.20 4.77
N GLN A 30 -2.27 13.72 3.55
CA GLN A 30 -3.52 14.06 2.86
C GLN A 30 -4.74 13.46 3.57
N ALA A 31 -4.66 12.22 4.05
CA ALA A 31 -5.72 11.58 4.82
C ALA A 31 -5.96 12.32 6.15
N LEU A 32 -4.90 12.70 6.87
CA LEU A 32 -5.02 13.47 8.10
C LEU A 32 -5.52 14.89 7.88
N ALA A 33 -5.21 15.53 6.74
CA ALA A 33 -5.78 16.83 6.39
C ALA A 33 -7.32 16.78 6.27
N ILE A 34 -7.87 15.60 5.97
CA ILE A 34 -9.32 15.35 5.89
C ILE A 34 -9.86 14.92 7.26
N LEU A 35 -9.20 13.96 7.90
CA LEU A 35 -9.72 13.25 9.08
C LEU A 35 -9.44 13.98 10.40
N ALA A 36 -8.33 14.72 10.48
CA ALA A 36 -7.84 15.37 11.69
C ALA A 36 -7.01 16.64 11.34
N PRO A 37 -7.61 17.65 10.68
CA PRO A 37 -6.87 18.82 10.21
C PRO A 37 -6.16 19.60 11.33
N GLU A 38 -6.79 19.72 12.50
CA GLU A 38 -6.20 20.38 13.67
C GLU A 38 -4.98 19.62 14.21
N PHE A 39 -5.06 18.29 14.29
CA PHE A 39 -3.94 17.45 14.71
C PHE A 39 -2.76 17.58 13.75
N LEU A 40 -3.02 17.60 12.44
CA LEU A 40 -1.99 17.81 11.43
C LEU A 40 -1.34 19.20 11.56
N ALA A 41 -2.13 20.25 11.79
CA ALA A 41 -1.61 21.61 11.96
C ALA A 41 -0.72 21.75 13.21
N GLN A 42 -1.10 21.10 14.32
CA GLN A 42 -0.34 21.07 15.57
C GLN A 42 0.94 20.23 15.48
N ASN A 43 0.99 19.28 14.54
CA ASN A 43 2.14 18.41 14.28
C ASN A 43 2.84 18.78 12.96
N SER A 44 3.13 20.07 12.80
CA SER A 44 3.84 20.59 11.63
C SER A 44 5.34 20.33 11.73
N GLY A 45 5.93 19.69 10.73
CA GLY A 45 7.34 19.33 10.70
C GLY A 45 7.62 18.06 9.92
N ASN A 46 8.90 17.86 9.58
CA ASN A 46 9.37 16.66 8.88
C ASN A 46 10.38 15.85 9.71
N ASP A 47 10.49 16.12 11.02
CA ASP A 47 11.36 15.37 11.90
C ASP A 47 10.80 13.95 12.16
N PRO A 48 11.66 12.98 12.54
CA PRO A 48 11.24 11.59 12.75
C PRO A 48 10.14 11.40 13.80
N GLU A 49 10.14 12.21 14.87
CA GLU A 49 9.15 12.10 15.95
C GLU A 49 7.79 12.63 15.50
N THR A 50 7.75 13.77 14.82
CA THR A 50 6.53 14.26 14.17
C THR A 50 5.97 13.23 13.19
N ARG A 51 6.82 12.60 12.38
CA ARG A 51 6.36 11.56 11.46
C ARG A 51 5.78 10.35 12.20
N LYS A 52 6.38 9.93 13.31
CA LYS A 52 5.88 8.85 14.15
C LYS A 52 4.51 9.18 14.74
N ARG A 53 4.31 10.42 15.22
CA ARG A 53 3.00 10.91 15.71
C ARG A 53 1.92 10.89 14.63
N LEU A 54 2.23 11.42 13.44
CA LEU A 54 1.30 11.40 12.30
C LEU A 54 0.93 9.97 11.89
N LYS A 55 1.91 9.04 11.85
CA LYS A 55 1.64 7.64 11.52
C LYS A 55 0.76 6.96 12.57
N ALA A 56 1.01 7.19 13.86
CA ALA A 56 0.20 6.62 14.93
C ALA A 56 -1.26 7.09 14.87
N GLU A 57 -1.47 8.39 14.60
CA GLU A 57 -2.82 8.92 14.45
C GLU A 57 -3.52 8.38 13.20
N PHE A 58 -2.80 8.27 12.08
CA PHE A 58 -3.30 7.60 10.87
C PHE A 58 -3.71 6.15 11.14
N ASP A 59 -2.90 5.39 11.89
CA ASP A 59 -3.17 3.99 12.23
C ASP A 59 -4.39 3.82 13.13
N ARG A 60 -4.68 4.82 13.98
CA ARG A 60 -5.94 4.89 14.74
C ARG A 60 -7.14 4.93 13.79
N PHE A 61 -7.08 5.72 12.72
CA PHE A 61 -8.13 5.80 11.71
C PHE A 61 -8.25 4.53 10.85
N VAL A 62 -7.12 3.86 10.54
CA VAL A 62 -7.13 2.55 9.86
C VAL A 62 -7.77 1.49 10.74
N THR A 63 -7.40 1.42 12.02
CA THR A 63 -7.95 0.46 13.00
C THR A 63 -9.45 0.68 13.21
N ALA A 64 -9.89 1.93 13.17
CA ALA A 64 -11.31 2.31 13.21
C ALA A 64 -12.04 2.13 11.86
N GLU A 65 -11.41 1.50 10.87
CA GLU A 65 -11.91 1.28 9.50
C GLU A 65 -12.35 2.55 8.74
N ARG A 66 -11.89 3.73 9.18
CA ARG A 66 -12.15 5.02 8.51
C ARG A 66 -11.20 5.29 7.36
N VAL A 67 -10.04 4.63 7.38
CA VAL A 67 -9.09 4.63 6.29
C VAL A 67 -8.96 3.22 5.77
N ARG A 68 -9.12 3.05 4.46
CA ARG A 68 -8.77 1.81 3.77
C ARG A 68 -7.69 2.10 2.74
N PHE A 69 -6.78 1.14 2.57
CA PHE A 69 -5.68 1.24 1.63
C PHE A 69 -5.75 0.06 0.69
N VAL A 70 -5.72 0.34 -0.61
CA VAL A 70 -5.64 -0.68 -1.66
C VAL A 70 -4.59 -0.28 -2.69
N THR A 71 -4.03 -1.27 -3.37
CA THR A 71 -3.10 -1.06 -4.49
C THR A 71 -3.70 -1.68 -5.74
N PHE A 72 -3.82 -0.90 -6.81
CA PHE A 72 -4.30 -1.42 -8.08
C PHE A 72 -3.20 -2.20 -8.80
N HIS A 73 -3.61 -3.28 -9.45
CA HIS A 73 -2.77 -4.11 -10.30
C HIS A 73 -3.60 -4.62 -11.49
N GLN A 74 -2.95 -5.20 -12.49
CA GLN A 74 -3.61 -5.58 -13.75
C GLN A 74 -4.79 -6.56 -13.56
N SER A 75 -4.71 -7.43 -12.55
CA SER A 75 -5.78 -8.38 -12.20
C SER A 75 -6.85 -7.81 -11.25
N PHE A 76 -6.70 -6.58 -10.74
CA PHE A 76 -7.67 -5.98 -9.82
C PHE A 76 -8.90 -5.56 -10.62
N SER A 77 -10.08 -5.97 -10.17
CA SER A 77 -11.30 -5.85 -10.98
C SER A 77 -12.47 -5.16 -10.24
N TYR A 78 -13.59 -5.02 -10.94
CA TYR A 78 -14.83 -4.50 -10.37
C TYR A 78 -15.29 -5.33 -9.16
N GLU A 79 -15.11 -6.64 -9.24
CA GLU A 79 -15.53 -7.62 -8.22
C GLU A 79 -14.79 -7.43 -6.89
N ASP A 80 -13.56 -6.94 -6.91
CA ASP A 80 -12.79 -6.64 -5.71
C ASP A 80 -13.09 -5.24 -5.15
N PHE A 81 -13.51 -4.32 -6.02
CA PHE A 81 -13.72 -2.92 -5.69
C PHE A 81 -15.15 -2.60 -5.25
N VAL A 82 -16.14 -3.07 -5.99
CA VAL A 82 -17.55 -2.74 -5.85
C VAL A 82 -18.35 -3.91 -5.30
N GLU A 83 -18.57 -4.95 -6.09
CA GLU A 83 -19.21 -6.19 -5.65
C GLU A 83 -18.95 -7.32 -6.66
N GLY A 84 -18.89 -8.56 -6.17
CA GLY A 84 -18.62 -9.73 -7.00
C GLY A 84 -19.20 -11.01 -6.43
N LEU A 85 -19.33 -12.02 -7.28
CA LEU A 85 -19.77 -13.36 -6.85
C LEU A 85 -18.59 -14.10 -6.20
N ARG A 86 -18.78 -14.59 -4.97
CA ARG A 86 -17.88 -15.52 -4.30
C ARG A 86 -18.57 -16.87 -4.17
N ALA A 87 -17.80 -17.92 -4.45
CA ALA A 87 -18.24 -19.29 -4.26
C ALA A 87 -17.87 -19.73 -2.85
N ASP A 88 -18.85 -20.24 -2.11
CA ASP A 88 -18.64 -20.88 -0.82
C ASP A 88 -19.25 -22.29 -0.86
N SER A 89 -18.67 -23.22 -0.12
CA SER A 89 -19.20 -24.57 0.03
C SER A 89 -20.16 -24.60 1.21
N ASP A 90 -21.42 -24.94 0.95
CA ASP A 90 -22.37 -25.23 2.00
C ASP A 90 -21.88 -26.44 2.80
N THR A 91 -21.51 -26.21 4.06
CA THR A 91 -20.92 -27.24 4.94
C THR A 91 -21.90 -28.36 5.30
N GLU A 92 -23.20 -28.17 5.07
CA GLU A 92 -24.25 -29.16 5.38
C GLU A 92 -24.55 -30.07 4.18
N THR A 93 -24.46 -29.54 2.96
CA THR A 93 -24.84 -30.27 1.74
C THR A 93 -23.66 -30.56 0.81
N GLY A 94 -22.51 -29.93 1.03
CA GLY A 94 -21.35 -29.95 0.12
C GLY A 94 -21.59 -29.22 -1.20
N GLN A 95 -22.74 -28.54 -1.37
CA GLN A 95 -23.06 -27.82 -2.60
C GLN A 95 -22.37 -26.46 -2.66
N VAL A 96 -21.92 -26.08 -3.86
CA VAL A 96 -21.35 -24.75 -4.09
C VAL A 96 -22.47 -23.71 -4.16
N ARG A 97 -22.38 -22.68 -3.33
CA ARG A 97 -23.27 -21.53 -3.32
C ARG A 97 -22.51 -20.29 -3.78
N TYR A 98 -23.15 -19.48 -4.62
CA TYR A 98 -22.62 -18.19 -5.04
C TYR A 98 -23.34 -17.07 -4.29
N SER A 99 -22.61 -16.30 -3.48
CA SER A 99 -23.09 -15.09 -2.83
C SER A 99 -22.45 -13.85 -3.45
N VAL A 100 -23.21 -12.77 -3.50
CA VAL A 100 -22.66 -11.45 -3.85
C VAL A 100 -21.96 -10.90 -2.61
N GLU A 101 -20.67 -10.59 -2.73
CA GLU A 101 -19.89 -9.94 -1.70
C GLU A 101 -19.54 -8.52 -2.08
N SER A 102 -19.50 -7.63 -1.07
CA SER A 102 -19.17 -6.23 -1.27
C SER A 102 -17.65 -6.02 -1.33
N GLY A 103 -17.19 -5.36 -2.39
CA GLY A 103 -15.81 -4.94 -2.56
C GLY A 103 -15.41 -3.83 -1.59
N VAL A 104 -14.14 -3.45 -1.62
CA VAL A 104 -13.54 -2.51 -0.65
C VAL A 104 -14.21 -1.12 -0.65
N PHE A 105 -14.57 -0.60 -1.82
CA PHE A 105 -15.16 0.73 -1.96
C PHE A 105 -16.62 0.73 -1.52
N LYS A 106 -17.40 -0.28 -1.95
CA LYS A 106 -18.79 -0.43 -1.50
C LYS A 106 -18.87 -0.56 0.02
N ARG A 107 -18.04 -1.43 0.62
CA ARG A 107 -18.00 -1.57 2.08
C ARG A 107 -17.69 -0.23 2.77
N LEU A 108 -16.74 0.55 2.25
CA LEU A 108 -16.37 1.84 2.85
C LEU A 108 -17.54 2.83 2.79
N CYS A 109 -18.28 2.86 1.68
CA CYS A 109 -19.50 3.66 1.55
C CYS A 109 -20.57 3.20 2.53
N ASP A 110 -20.75 1.89 2.72
CA ASP A 110 -21.72 1.33 3.67
C ASP A 110 -21.36 1.70 5.13
N ASP A 111 -20.08 1.67 5.50
CA ASP A 111 -19.62 2.11 6.82
C ASP A 111 -19.79 3.63 7.00
N ALA A 112 -19.50 4.41 5.95
CA ALA A 112 -19.67 5.87 5.96
C ALA A 112 -21.12 6.31 6.16
N ARG A 113 -22.11 5.48 5.79
CA ARG A 113 -23.54 5.69 6.08
C ARG A 113 -23.94 5.27 7.49
N THR A 114 -23.38 4.17 7.97
CA THR A 114 -23.92 3.45 9.15
C THR A 114 -23.27 3.81 10.45
N ARG A 115 -22.20 4.61 10.46
CA ARG A 115 -21.44 4.91 11.67
C ARG A 115 -22.18 5.51 12.87
N PRO A 116 -23.32 6.23 12.73
CA PRO A 116 -24.17 6.52 13.90
C PRO A 116 -24.53 5.26 14.73
N ALA A 117 -24.40 4.06 14.16
CA ALA A 117 -24.59 2.77 14.83
C ALA A 117 -23.34 2.19 15.54
N SER A 118 -22.13 2.73 15.34
CA SER A 118 -20.95 2.29 16.09
C SER A 118 -21.07 2.61 17.58
N ASP A 119 -21.69 3.74 17.92
CA ASP A 119 -22.08 4.10 19.30
C ASP A 119 -23.12 3.12 19.88
N LEU A 120 -23.86 2.42 19.02
CA LEU A 120 -24.82 1.38 19.42
C LEU A 120 -24.13 0.04 19.69
N GLY A 121 -22.84 -0.09 19.38
CA GLY A 121 -22.04 -1.32 19.52
C GLY A 121 -21.96 -2.16 18.24
N VAL A 122 -22.43 -1.66 17.10
CA VAL A 122 -22.35 -2.37 15.82
C VAL A 122 -20.93 -2.28 15.25
N ARG A 123 -20.34 -3.43 14.89
CA ARG A 123 -18.99 -3.48 14.31
C ARG A 123 -19.01 -3.06 12.83
N GLY A 124 -17.84 -2.73 12.27
CA GLY A 124 -17.68 -2.52 10.83
C GLY A 124 -18.09 -3.75 10.02
N ASN A 125 -18.86 -3.54 8.95
CA ASN A 125 -19.43 -4.60 8.10
C ASN A 125 -19.95 -5.84 8.88
N PRO A 126 -20.98 -5.67 9.73
CA PRO A 126 -21.46 -6.73 10.61
C PRO A 126 -22.14 -7.85 9.83
N ALA A 127 -22.03 -9.08 10.31
CA ALA A 127 -22.89 -10.16 9.81
C ALA A 127 -24.32 -9.93 10.31
N ILE A 128 -25.30 -10.27 9.47
CA ILE A 128 -26.72 -10.20 9.83
C ILE A 128 -27.21 -11.62 10.03
N TRP A 129 -27.66 -11.93 11.23
CA TRP A 129 -28.16 -13.25 11.59
C TRP A 129 -29.67 -13.21 11.74
N LYS A 130 -30.38 -14.08 11.04
CA LYS A 130 -31.77 -14.37 11.39
C LYS A 130 -31.78 -15.22 12.66
N ILE A 131 -32.69 -14.93 13.58
CA ILE A 131 -32.99 -15.80 14.73
C ILE A 131 -34.50 -16.02 14.93
N SER A 132 -34.88 -17.24 15.33
CA SER A 132 -36.20 -17.56 15.87
C SER A 132 -36.12 -17.92 17.34
N ILE A 133 -36.58 -17.04 18.23
CA ILE A 133 -36.68 -17.35 19.66
C ILE A 133 -38.07 -17.94 19.93
N ASN A 134 -38.16 -19.25 20.07
CA ASN A 134 -39.43 -19.98 20.27
C ASN A 134 -40.48 -19.63 19.18
N GLY A 135 -40.08 -19.76 17.91
CA GLY A 135 -40.97 -19.66 16.76
C GLY A 135 -41.42 -18.24 16.36
N THR A 136 -42.57 -18.16 15.70
CA THR A 136 -43.24 -16.93 15.25
C THR A 136 -44.13 -16.35 16.36
N GLY A 137 -44.56 -15.10 16.21
CA GLY A 137 -45.40 -14.41 17.19
C GLY A 137 -44.68 -14.11 18.50
N SER A 138 -45.45 -13.89 19.57
CA SER A 138 -44.93 -13.67 20.92
C SER A 138 -44.97 -14.96 21.74
N SER A 139 -43.99 -15.13 22.63
CA SER A 139 -43.95 -16.23 23.59
C SER A 139 -43.29 -15.76 24.88
N PRO A 140 -43.55 -16.40 26.04
CA PRO A 140 -42.91 -16.03 27.31
C PRO A 140 -41.38 -15.98 27.22
N THR A 141 -40.78 -16.94 26.50
CA THR A 141 -39.33 -17.00 26.29
C THR A 141 -38.82 -15.85 25.43
N LYS A 142 -39.54 -15.51 24.34
CA LYS A 142 -39.18 -14.38 23.48
C LYS A 142 -39.27 -13.05 24.23
N SER A 143 -40.38 -12.82 24.95
CA SER A 143 -40.55 -11.62 25.77
C SER A 143 -39.43 -11.49 26.80
N TYR A 144 -39.12 -12.57 27.53
CA TYR A 144 -38.00 -12.57 28.48
C TYR A 144 -36.68 -12.16 27.81
N CYS A 145 -36.35 -12.75 26.66
CA CYS A 145 -35.14 -12.44 25.91
C CYS A 145 -35.09 -10.95 25.48
N LEU A 146 -36.18 -10.42 24.94
CA LEU A 146 -36.26 -9.03 24.50
C LEU A 146 -36.13 -8.04 25.67
N ASP A 147 -36.72 -8.37 26.82
CA ASP A 147 -36.75 -7.49 28.00
C ASP A 147 -35.44 -7.50 28.80
N ASN A 148 -34.72 -8.63 28.80
CA ASN A 148 -33.48 -8.80 29.56
C ASN A 148 -32.21 -8.62 28.70
N GLY A 149 -32.36 -8.24 27.42
CA GLY A 149 -31.22 -8.02 26.54
C GLY A 149 -30.48 -9.31 26.20
N GLU A 150 -31.23 -10.35 25.87
CA GLU A 150 -30.69 -11.67 25.53
C GLU A 150 -31.25 -12.19 24.21
N ALA A 151 -30.52 -13.12 23.62
CA ALA A 151 -31.03 -14.07 22.65
C ALA A 151 -30.72 -15.48 23.14
N ARG A 152 -31.71 -16.37 23.08
CA ARG A 152 -31.58 -17.77 23.51
C ARG A 152 -32.04 -18.73 22.42
N ILE A 153 -31.37 -19.88 22.31
CA ILE A 153 -31.76 -21.01 21.45
C ILE A 153 -31.79 -22.31 22.26
N GLY A 154 -32.56 -23.29 21.77
CA GLY A 154 -32.78 -24.61 22.37
C GLY A 154 -31.54 -25.54 22.31
N TRP A 155 -31.74 -26.86 22.34
CA TRP A 155 -30.67 -27.89 22.32
C TRP A 155 -29.77 -27.93 23.55
N GLY A 156 -30.31 -27.52 24.70
CA GLY A 156 -29.58 -27.48 25.96
C GLY A 156 -28.91 -28.79 26.42
N GLU A 157 -29.44 -29.95 26.01
CA GLU A 157 -28.84 -31.27 26.27
C GLU A 157 -27.46 -31.47 25.62
N THR A 158 -27.04 -30.60 24.70
CA THR A 158 -25.68 -30.59 24.15
C THR A 158 -24.62 -30.19 25.18
N GLY A 159 -25.01 -29.46 26.24
CA GLY A 159 -24.08 -28.88 27.22
C GLY A 159 -23.41 -27.59 26.72
N ASP A 160 -22.34 -27.14 27.39
CA ASP A 160 -21.59 -25.95 26.96
C ASP A 160 -20.80 -26.27 25.68
N LEU A 161 -21.11 -25.55 24.60
CA LEU A 161 -20.48 -25.72 23.28
C LEU A 161 -19.03 -25.21 23.22
N ARG A 162 -18.49 -24.64 24.31
CA ARG A 162 -17.04 -24.36 24.44
C ARG A 162 -16.28 -25.50 25.11
N GLY A 163 -16.98 -26.53 25.58
CA GLY A 163 -16.41 -27.73 26.18
C GLY A 163 -16.22 -28.87 25.17
N ASP A 164 -16.07 -30.09 25.68
CA ASP A 164 -15.98 -31.32 24.87
C ASP A 164 -17.38 -31.82 24.47
N TYR A 165 -18.14 -30.98 23.75
CA TYR A 165 -19.52 -31.28 23.36
C TYR A 165 -19.61 -32.27 22.19
N GLU A 166 -18.54 -32.46 21.42
CA GLU A 166 -18.54 -33.35 20.26
C GLU A 166 -18.73 -34.83 20.65
N GLN A 167 -18.36 -35.19 21.89
CA GLN A 167 -18.58 -36.52 22.45
C GLN A 167 -19.99 -36.71 23.05
N ASN A 168 -20.80 -35.64 23.13
CA ASN A 168 -22.15 -35.70 23.68
C ASN A 168 -23.09 -36.51 22.75
N ALA A 169 -23.76 -37.53 23.29
CA ALA A 169 -24.65 -38.41 22.53
C ALA A 169 -25.85 -37.67 21.89
N TYR A 170 -26.41 -36.69 22.60
CA TYR A 170 -27.48 -35.84 22.06
C TYR A 170 -26.96 -35.01 20.89
N TYR A 171 -25.80 -34.33 21.05
CA TYR A 171 -25.18 -33.58 19.95
C TYR A 171 -24.91 -34.46 18.73
N GLN A 172 -24.36 -35.66 18.92
CA GLN A 172 -24.09 -36.60 17.82
C GLN A 172 -25.36 -37.01 17.07
N SER A 173 -26.48 -37.16 17.79
CA SER A 173 -27.79 -37.48 17.21
C SER A 173 -28.40 -36.36 16.36
N LEU A 174 -27.93 -35.11 16.51
CA LEU A 174 -28.46 -33.97 15.76
C LEU A 174 -28.10 -34.05 14.28
N GLY A 175 -29.05 -33.61 13.45
CA GLY A 175 -28.84 -33.43 12.01
C GLY A 175 -27.89 -32.27 11.69
N GLY A 176 -27.37 -32.24 10.47
CA GLY A 176 -26.43 -31.20 10.02
C GLY A 176 -26.98 -29.77 10.20
N GLY A 177 -28.27 -29.54 9.93
CA GLY A 177 -28.91 -28.24 10.10
C GLY A 177 -28.93 -27.71 11.53
N ASP A 178 -29.13 -28.58 12.51
CA ASP A 178 -29.13 -28.22 13.93
C ASP A 178 -27.71 -27.98 14.42
N LYS A 179 -26.77 -28.85 14.05
CA LYS A 179 -25.33 -28.67 14.32
C LYS A 179 -24.81 -27.36 13.74
N GLY A 180 -25.20 -27.02 12.52
CA GLY A 180 -24.88 -25.75 11.87
C GLY A 180 -25.48 -24.56 12.61
N THR A 181 -26.73 -24.65 13.09
CA THR A 181 -27.36 -23.61 13.93
C THR A 181 -26.56 -23.35 15.20
N LEU A 182 -26.15 -24.42 15.90
CA LEU A 182 -25.35 -24.34 17.12
C LEU A 182 -23.98 -23.71 16.85
N ASN A 183 -23.31 -24.14 15.77
CA ASN A 183 -22.04 -23.57 15.34
C ASN A 183 -22.16 -22.07 14.98
N TYR A 184 -23.21 -21.69 14.25
CA TYR A 184 -23.47 -20.29 13.91
C TYR A 184 -23.64 -19.42 15.16
N PHE A 185 -24.38 -19.91 16.15
CA PHE A 185 -24.68 -19.15 17.37
C PHE A 185 -23.51 -19.11 18.37
N ALA A 186 -22.80 -20.22 18.55
CA ALA A 186 -21.73 -20.34 19.53
C ALA A 186 -20.38 -19.85 19.02
N GLU A 187 -20.02 -20.15 17.77
CA GLU A 187 -18.67 -19.93 17.24
C GLU A 187 -18.60 -18.77 16.23
N GLN A 188 -19.51 -18.70 15.27
CA GLN A 188 -19.38 -17.74 14.15
C GLN A 188 -19.94 -16.35 14.45
N MET A 189 -21.01 -16.26 15.23
CA MET A 189 -21.60 -14.99 15.64
C MET A 189 -20.67 -14.28 16.62
N VAL A 190 -20.38 -13.00 16.38
CA VAL A 190 -19.44 -12.22 17.20
C VAL A 190 -20.06 -10.94 17.73
N VAL A 191 -19.45 -10.36 18.75
CA VAL A 191 -19.84 -9.05 19.29
C VAL A 191 -19.84 -8.00 18.17
N GLY A 192 -20.93 -7.24 18.11
CA GLY A 192 -21.19 -6.22 17.10
C GLY A 192 -21.94 -6.68 15.86
N ASP A 193 -22.24 -7.99 15.73
CA ASP A 193 -23.15 -8.50 14.69
C ASP A 193 -24.60 -8.07 14.92
N ILE A 194 -25.38 -8.07 13.84
CA ILE A 194 -26.81 -7.74 13.87
C ILE A 194 -27.65 -9.03 14.00
N LEU A 195 -28.64 -9.00 14.88
CA LEU A 195 -29.61 -10.05 15.10
C LEU A 195 -31.00 -9.62 14.65
N LEU A 196 -31.62 -10.36 13.73
CA LEU A 196 -33.00 -10.18 13.28
C LEU A 196 -33.89 -11.25 13.89
N CYS A 197 -34.59 -10.90 14.97
CA CYS A 197 -35.59 -11.78 15.55
C CYS A 197 -36.90 -11.67 14.77
N ILE A 198 -37.41 -12.81 14.31
CA ILE A 198 -38.60 -12.85 13.47
C ILE A 198 -39.90 -12.63 14.26
N HIS A 199 -40.88 -12.00 13.61
CA HIS A 199 -42.29 -12.02 14.00
C HIS A 199 -43.04 -13.10 13.24
N SER A 200 -42.81 -13.22 11.93
CA SER A 200 -43.42 -14.24 11.06
C SER A 200 -42.41 -14.74 10.02
N ALA A 201 -42.82 -15.61 9.09
CA ALA A 201 -41.98 -16.03 7.97
C ALA A 201 -41.58 -14.86 7.05
N GLU A 202 -42.34 -13.75 7.08
CA GLU A 202 -42.14 -12.58 6.21
C GLU A 202 -41.79 -11.31 6.96
N GLN A 203 -41.86 -11.31 8.30
CA GLN A 203 -41.74 -10.08 9.08
C GLN A 203 -40.65 -10.16 10.12
N ILE A 204 -39.84 -9.11 10.17
CA ILE A 204 -38.93 -8.81 11.26
C ILE A 204 -39.75 -8.33 12.46
N GLY A 205 -39.54 -8.93 13.63
CA GLY A 205 -40.16 -8.49 14.87
C GLY A 205 -39.25 -7.54 15.65
N SER A 206 -37.96 -7.87 15.75
CA SER A 206 -37.00 -7.08 16.52
C SER A 206 -35.61 -7.15 15.92
N ILE A 207 -34.82 -6.10 16.12
CA ILE A 207 -33.46 -5.97 15.61
C ILE A 207 -32.57 -5.63 16.80
N GLY A 208 -31.51 -6.41 16.99
CA GLY A 208 -30.55 -6.21 18.06
C GLY A 208 -29.12 -6.26 17.57
N VAL A 209 -28.21 -5.82 18.42
CA VAL A 209 -26.77 -5.97 18.24
C VAL A 209 -26.22 -6.89 19.32
N VAL A 210 -25.37 -7.83 18.94
CA VAL A 210 -24.72 -8.75 19.89
C VAL A 210 -23.72 -7.97 20.73
N THR A 211 -23.84 -8.03 22.05
CA THR A 211 -23.02 -7.26 23.00
C THR A 211 -22.11 -8.12 23.87
N GLY A 212 -22.23 -9.44 23.79
CA GLY A 212 -21.40 -10.35 24.57
C GLY A 212 -21.15 -11.69 23.89
N ASP A 213 -20.10 -12.37 24.36
CA ASP A 213 -19.72 -13.69 23.90
C ASP A 213 -20.78 -14.75 24.25
N TYR A 214 -20.68 -15.90 23.59
CA TYR A 214 -21.53 -17.06 23.87
C TYR A 214 -21.32 -17.53 25.31
N ARG A 215 -22.42 -17.92 25.96
CA ARG A 215 -22.40 -18.62 27.23
C ARG A 215 -23.47 -19.70 27.28
N TYR A 216 -23.23 -20.70 28.12
CA TYR A 216 -24.19 -21.74 28.47
C TYR A 216 -24.70 -21.53 29.90
N GLU A 217 -26.00 -21.64 30.10
CA GLU A 217 -26.66 -21.54 31.40
C GLU A 217 -27.44 -22.81 31.71
N ALA A 218 -26.92 -23.63 32.63
CA ALA A 218 -27.53 -24.92 32.99
C ALA A 218 -28.94 -24.79 33.61
N GLN A 219 -29.30 -23.62 34.15
CA GLN A 219 -30.64 -23.32 34.63
C GLN A 219 -31.20 -22.13 33.87
N VAL A 220 -32.41 -22.27 33.36
CA VAL A 220 -33.09 -21.18 32.65
C VAL A 220 -33.96 -20.35 33.61
N PRO A 221 -34.08 -19.03 33.36
CA PRO A 221 -34.98 -18.17 34.12
C PRO A 221 -36.46 -18.56 34.01
N ALA A 222 -37.28 -18.11 34.97
CA ALA A 222 -38.72 -18.35 34.93
C ALA A 222 -39.35 -17.74 33.66
N GLY A 223 -40.16 -18.52 32.94
CA GLY A 223 -40.78 -18.12 31.66
C GLY A 223 -39.95 -18.43 30.41
N VAL A 224 -38.70 -18.88 30.58
CA VAL A 224 -37.86 -19.42 29.51
C VAL A 224 -38.06 -20.94 29.41
N LEU A 225 -38.14 -21.46 28.17
CA LEU A 225 -38.21 -22.90 27.94
C LEU A 225 -36.97 -23.62 28.48
N GLY A 226 -37.18 -24.80 29.09
CA GLY A 226 -36.14 -25.54 29.83
C GLY A 226 -34.88 -25.86 29.02
N ASP A 227 -35.01 -26.04 27.70
CA ASP A 227 -33.92 -26.37 26.80
C ASP A 227 -33.20 -25.15 26.19
N TYR A 228 -33.64 -23.91 26.49
CA TYR A 228 -33.07 -22.66 25.95
C TYR A 228 -31.85 -22.16 26.75
N GLN A 229 -30.85 -23.03 26.87
CA GLN A 229 -29.69 -22.85 27.73
C GLN A 229 -28.50 -22.15 27.04
N HIS A 230 -28.52 -22.02 25.71
CA HIS A 230 -27.50 -21.29 24.94
C HIS A 230 -27.87 -19.82 24.83
N VAL A 231 -26.97 -18.92 25.26
CA VAL A 231 -27.28 -17.50 25.43
C VAL A 231 -26.25 -16.59 24.77
N ARG A 232 -26.74 -15.51 24.16
CA ARG A 232 -25.96 -14.34 23.75
C ARG A 232 -26.55 -13.09 24.39
N SER A 233 -25.70 -12.19 24.86
CA SER A 233 -26.14 -10.85 25.28
C SER A 233 -26.41 -10.00 24.03
N VAL A 234 -27.55 -9.30 24.01
CA VAL A 234 -28.03 -8.53 22.87
C VAL A 234 -28.63 -7.21 23.35
N ARG A 235 -28.22 -6.12 22.73
CA ARG A 235 -28.92 -4.83 22.87
C ARG A 235 -29.97 -4.72 21.77
N TRP A 236 -31.25 -4.80 22.12
CA TRP A 236 -32.37 -4.69 21.18
C TRP A 236 -32.63 -3.23 20.80
N LEU A 237 -32.20 -2.85 19.59
CA LEU A 237 -32.29 -1.51 19.04
C LEU A 237 -33.69 -1.19 18.53
N TYR A 238 -34.38 -2.18 17.97
CA TYR A 238 -35.75 -2.06 17.46
C TYR A 238 -36.59 -3.20 18.02
N ARG A 239 -37.80 -2.90 18.48
CA ARG A 239 -38.75 -3.89 19.01
C ARG A 239 -40.13 -3.68 18.41
N ASP A 240 -40.87 -4.77 18.25
CA ASP A 240 -42.25 -4.83 17.78
C ASP A 240 -42.53 -4.10 16.45
N ILE A 241 -41.58 -4.15 15.51
CA ILE A 241 -41.66 -3.36 14.26
C ILE A 241 -42.53 -4.02 13.17
N ASN A 242 -42.74 -5.33 13.23
CA ASN A 242 -43.54 -6.15 12.29
C ASN A 242 -43.31 -5.78 10.81
N LEU A 243 -42.06 -5.51 10.46
CA LEU A 243 -41.66 -4.97 9.17
C LEU A 243 -41.40 -6.09 8.16
N SER A 244 -41.95 -5.98 6.95
CA SER A 244 -41.71 -6.98 5.89
C SER A 244 -40.23 -7.07 5.52
N ILE A 245 -39.68 -8.28 5.49
CA ILE A 245 -38.30 -8.54 5.04
C ILE A 245 -38.20 -8.67 3.52
N LEU A 246 -39.32 -8.94 2.84
CA LEU A 246 -39.35 -9.30 1.42
C LEU A 246 -38.57 -8.33 0.53
N PRO A 247 -38.72 -6.98 0.67
CA PRO A 247 -38.01 -6.04 -0.20
C PRO A 247 -36.48 -6.06 -0.03
N LEU A 248 -35.99 -6.43 1.16
CA LEU A 248 -34.56 -6.53 1.44
C LEU A 248 -33.95 -7.89 1.07
N ASN A 249 -34.79 -8.93 1.03
CA ASN A 249 -34.40 -10.33 0.91
C ASN A 249 -34.83 -10.97 -0.42
N ASP A 250 -34.88 -10.17 -1.48
CA ASP A 250 -35.23 -10.57 -2.86
C ASP A 250 -36.59 -11.28 -2.98
N GLU A 251 -37.60 -10.75 -2.29
CA GLU A 251 -38.96 -11.31 -2.22
C GLU A 251 -39.01 -12.73 -1.65
N ARG A 252 -38.01 -13.11 -0.83
CA ARG A 252 -37.95 -14.41 -0.15
C ARG A 252 -38.30 -14.30 1.32
N GLN A 253 -39.08 -15.27 1.77
CA GLN A 253 -39.38 -15.49 3.19
C GLN A 253 -38.15 -15.99 3.95
N PHE A 254 -38.18 -15.90 5.28
CA PHE A 254 -37.22 -16.58 6.15
C PHE A 254 -37.35 -18.10 6.04
N THR A 255 -36.25 -18.82 6.21
CA THR A 255 -36.28 -20.28 6.31
C THR A 255 -36.61 -20.72 7.73
N LEU A 256 -37.03 -21.98 7.87
CA LEU A 256 -37.42 -22.57 9.17
C LEU A 256 -36.25 -22.72 10.15
N LYS A 257 -35.01 -22.69 9.66
CA LYS A 257 -33.80 -22.84 10.48
C LYS A 257 -33.71 -21.76 11.55
N THR A 258 -33.41 -22.14 12.79
CA THR A 258 -33.46 -21.23 13.95
C THR A 258 -32.48 -20.08 13.81
N VAL A 259 -31.21 -20.35 13.48
CA VAL A 259 -30.17 -19.34 13.26
C VAL A 259 -29.48 -19.58 11.92
N TYR A 260 -29.31 -18.53 11.12
CA TYR A 260 -28.45 -18.56 9.94
C TYR A 260 -28.04 -17.15 9.48
N ALA A 261 -26.90 -17.06 8.80
CA ALA A 261 -26.41 -15.81 8.23
C ALA A 261 -27.23 -15.39 7.00
N MET A 262 -27.56 -14.10 6.94
CA MET A 262 -28.21 -13.45 5.82
C MET A 262 -27.18 -12.61 5.07
N SER A 263 -26.98 -12.92 3.79
CA SER A 263 -25.99 -12.25 2.94
C SER A 263 -26.59 -11.42 1.81
N ARG A 264 -27.93 -11.34 1.72
CA ARG A 264 -28.60 -10.62 0.62
C ARG A 264 -28.54 -9.11 0.77
N PHE A 265 -28.39 -8.58 1.98
CA PHE A 265 -28.37 -7.15 2.27
C PHE A 265 -27.35 -6.83 3.37
N THR A 266 -26.91 -5.58 3.41
CA THR A 266 -25.99 -5.07 4.44
C THR A 266 -26.73 -4.36 5.56
N TRP A 267 -26.02 -4.04 6.65
CA TRP A 267 -26.58 -3.20 7.71
C TRP A 267 -27.00 -1.81 7.19
N ALA A 268 -26.27 -1.27 6.22
CA ALA A 268 -26.60 0.00 5.57
C ALA A 268 -27.94 -0.10 4.83
N ASP A 269 -28.14 -1.16 4.03
CA ASP A 269 -29.40 -1.41 3.35
C ASP A 269 -30.57 -1.47 4.34
N LEU A 270 -30.39 -2.21 5.44
CA LEU A 270 -31.42 -2.37 6.48
C LEU A 270 -31.72 -1.04 7.18
N LEU A 271 -30.71 -0.27 7.55
CA LEU A 271 -30.90 1.02 8.22
C LEU A 271 -31.61 2.03 7.30
N SER A 272 -31.21 2.11 6.03
CA SER A 272 -31.89 2.95 5.04
C SER A 272 -33.34 2.52 4.85
N TYR A 273 -33.61 1.21 4.82
CA TYR A 273 -34.99 0.71 4.73
C TYR A 273 -35.82 1.06 5.97
N LEU A 274 -35.27 0.88 7.18
CA LEU A 274 -35.94 1.27 8.43
C LEU A 274 -36.29 2.77 8.45
N GLN A 275 -35.35 3.62 8.01
CA GLN A 275 -35.56 5.07 7.91
C GLN A 275 -36.66 5.42 6.90
N GLN A 276 -36.63 4.82 5.70
CA GLN A 276 -37.66 5.04 4.67
C GLN A 276 -39.05 4.62 5.14
N GLN A 277 -39.15 3.57 5.94
CA GLN A 277 -40.41 3.08 6.52
C GLN A 277 -40.83 3.83 7.79
N GLY A 278 -40.04 4.83 8.23
CA GLY A 278 -40.34 5.63 9.42
C GLY A 278 -40.24 4.83 10.73
N VAL A 279 -39.54 3.69 10.74
CA VAL A 279 -39.39 2.84 11.92
C VAL A 279 -38.40 3.48 12.88
N LYS A 280 -38.84 3.68 14.12
CA LYS A 280 -38.03 4.31 15.16
C LYS A 280 -37.37 3.28 16.07
N PRO A 281 -36.11 3.49 16.46
CA PRO A 281 -35.45 2.67 17.46
C PRO A 281 -36.04 2.90 18.86
N VAL A 282 -35.87 1.91 19.75
CA VAL A 282 -36.34 1.95 21.14
C VAL A 282 -35.60 3.02 21.94
N GLU A 283 -34.31 3.19 21.68
CA GLU A 283 -33.52 4.32 22.14
C GLU A 283 -33.31 5.27 20.95
N LEU A 284 -33.47 6.59 21.16
CA LEU A 284 -33.23 7.58 20.11
C LEU A 284 -31.79 7.46 19.60
N VAL A 285 -31.61 6.78 18.47
CA VAL A 285 -30.38 6.85 17.69
C VAL A 285 -30.35 8.25 17.12
N THR A 286 -29.55 9.12 17.72
CA THR A 286 -29.17 10.38 17.09
C THR A 286 -28.35 10.03 15.86
N VAL A 287 -29.03 9.84 14.72
CA VAL A 287 -28.39 9.91 13.42
C VAL A 287 -27.88 11.34 13.32
N ALA A 288 -26.59 11.53 13.59
CA ALA A 288 -25.97 12.85 13.50
C ALA A 288 -26.28 13.42 12.11
N GLY A 289 -27.11 14.46 12.10
CA GLY A 289 -27.54 15.13 10.90
C GLY A 289 -26.37 15.88 10.26
N ALA A 290 -26.36 15.86 8.94
CA ALA A 290 -25.67 16.78 8.04
C ALA A 290 -24.12 16.86 8.07
N ASP A 291 -23.38 16.45 9.10
CA ASP A 291 -21.91 16.39 9.09
C ASP A 291 -21.41 15.01 9.54
N SER A 292 -21.59 14.00 8.67
CA SER A 292 -21.04 12.67 8.91
C SER A 292 -19.52 12.69 8.84
N GLU A 293 -18.87 12.05 9.81
CA GLU A 293 -17.41 12.02 9.91
C GLU A 293 -16.77 11.48 8.61
N PRO A 294 -15.63 12.03 8.17
CA PRO A 294 -15.01 11.63 6.91
C PRO A 294 -14.43 10.22 6.94
N TYR A 295 -14.48 9.56 5.78
CA TYR A 295 -13.87 8.28 5.45
C TYR A 295 -12.93 8.46 4.27
N VAL A 296 -11.80 7.75 4.23
CA VAL A 296 -10.78 7.90 3.19
C VAL A 296 -10.43 6.53 2.59
N LEU A 297 -10.49 6.43 1.26
CA LEU A 297 -9.89 5.34 0.50
C LEU A 297 -8.61 5.82 -0.17
N ILE A 298 -7.49 5.19 0.18
CA ILE A 298 -6.22 5.38 -0.50
C ILE A 298 -6.08 4.30 -1.58
N ILE A 299 -5.87 4.72 -2.81
CA ILE A 299 -5.69 3.87 -4.00
C ILE A 299 -4.28 4.08 -4.53
N ASP A 300 -3.36 3.23 -4.10
CA ASP A 300 -1.97 3.28 -4.54
C ASP A 300 -1.85 2.70 -5.97
N GLU A 301 -0.96 3.28 -6.77
CA GLU A 301 -0.71 2.86 -8.16
C GLU A 301 -2.00 2.81 -9.00
N ILE A 302 -2.83 3.85 -8.90
CA ILE A 302 -4.17 3.88 -9.52
C ILE A 302 -4.14 3.60 -11.04
N ASN A 303 -3.05 3.93 -11.73
CA ASN A 303 -2.89 3.67 -13.16
C ASN A 303 -2.48 2.22 -13.50
N ARG A 304 -2.13 1.36 -12.53
CA ARG A 304 -1.75 -0.04 -12.79
C ARG A 304 -2.92 -0.98 -13.08
N GLY A 305 -4.14 -0.54 -12.81
CA GLY A 305 -5.39 -1.25 -13.15
C GLY A 305 -6.17 -0.55 -14.26
N ASN A 306 -7.11 -1.27 -14.90
CA ASN A 306 -8.06 -0.64 -15.81
C ASN A 306 -9.12 0.10 -14.98
N VAL A 307 -8.85 1.36 -14.65
CA VAL A 307 -9.66 2.15 -13.72
C VAL A 307 -11.12 2.29 -14.19
N SER A 308 -11.35 2.47 -15.49
CA SER A 308 -12.71 2.54 -16.05
C SER A 308 -13.48 1.24 -15.80
N ARG A 309 -12.84 0.07 -15.94
CA ARG A 309 -13.45 -1.23 -15.65
C ARG A 309 -13.63 -1.47 -14.15
N ILE A 310 -12.68 -1.04 -13.32
CA ILE A 310 -12.73 -1.22 -11.86
C ILE A 310 -13.88 -0.39 -11.25
N PHE A 311 -14.01 0.87 -11.64
CA PHE A 311 -15.10 1.73 -11.16
C PHE A 311 -16.45 1.41 -11.82
N GLY A 312 -16.45 0.89 -13.05
CA GLY A 312 -17.68 0.57 -13.77
C GLY A 312 -18.62 1.77 -13.86
N GLU A 313 -19.87 1.56 -13.49
CA GLU A 313 -20.92 2.59 -13.43
C GLU A 313 -20.71 3.64 -12.32
N LEU A 314 -19.86 3.37 -11.33
CA LEU A 314 -19.61 4.28 -10.21
C LEU A 314 -18.75 5.48 -10.58
N ILE A 315 -18.13 5.46 -11.76
CA ILE A 315 -17.33 6.58 -12.27
C ILE A 315 -18.12 7.89 -12.25
N THR A 316 -19.43 7.86 -12.47
CA THR A 316 -20.28 9.06 -12.40
C THR A 316 -20.59 9.46 -10.97
N LEU A 317 -20.73 8.50 -10.06
CA LEU A 317 -21.16 8.73 -8.67
C LEU A 317 -20.08 9.31 -7.77
N ILE A 318 -18.80 9.19 -8.15
CA ILE A 318 -17.71 9.79 -7.38
C ILE A 318 -17.66 11.32 -7.52
N GLU A 319 -18.34 11.90 -8.51
CA GLU A 319 -18.45 13.35 -8.69
C GLU A 319 -19.19 14.00 -7.53
N GLU A 320 -18.68 15.13 -7.02
CA GLU A 320 -19.21 15.84 -5.85
C GLU A 320 -20.73 16.10 -5.94
N SER A 321 -21.20 16.60 -7.08
CA SER A 321 -22.61 16.92 -7.32
C SER A 321 -23.53 15.70 -7.30
N LYS A 322 -23.00 14.49 -7.56
CA LYS A 322 -23.77 13.26 -7.76
C LYS A 322 -23.82 12.36 -6.53
N ARG A 323 -23.16 12.78 -5.44
CA ARG A 323 -23.12 12.04 -4.17
C ARG A 323 -24.40 12.20 -3.37
N GLU A 324 -24.63 11.23 -2.49
CA GLU A 324 -25.75 11.22 -1.57
C GLU A 324 -25.76 12.50 -0.71
N GLY A 325 -26.92 13.17 -0.66
CA GLY A 325 -27.10 14.43 0.06
C GLY A 325 -26.70 15.69 -0.71
N ALA A 326 -26.22 15.59 -1.95
CA ALA A 326 -26.05 16.72 -2.86
C ALA A 326 -27.34 17.04 -3.65
N ASP A 327 -27.45 18.25 -4.19
CA ASP A 327 -28.63 18.71 -4.94
C ASP A 327 -28.95 17.82 -6.16
N GLU A 328 -27.90 17.32 -6.81
CA GLU A 328 -27.96 16.53 -8.03
C GLU A 328 -27.63 15.04 -7.77
N ALA A 329 -27.89 14.56 -6.55
CA ALA A 329 -27.57 13.21 -6.11
C ALA A 329 -28.11 12.13 -7.07
N LEU A 330 -27.28 11.14 -7.38
CA LEU A 330 -27.63 10.01 -8.23
C LEU A 330 -27.42 8.69 -7.49
N SER A 331 -28.21 7.69 -7.90
CA SER A 331 -28.05 6.30 -7.53
C SER A 331 -28.08 5.44 -8.78
N VAL A 332 -27.27 4.39 -8.83
CA VAL A 332 -27.25 3.39 -9.90
C VAL A 332 -27.70 2.03 -9.37
N LYS A 333 -28.19 1.15 -10.23
CA LYS A 333 -28.52 -0.22 -9.87
C LYS A 333 -27.30 -1.12 -10.15
N LEU A 334 -26.72 -1.70 -9.10
CA LEU A 334 -25.53 -2.55 -9.24
C LEU A 334 -25.84 -3.84 -10.02
N PRO A 335 -24.90 -4.37 -10.82
CA PRO A 335 -25.13 -5.47 -11.74
C PRO A 335 -25.24 -6.84 -11.06
N TYR A 336 -24.59 -7.08 -9.92
CA TYR A 336 -24.62 -8.40 -9.26
C TYR A 336 -25.76 -8.49 -8.26
N SER A 337 -25.82 -7.58 -7.29
CA SER A 337 -26.87 -7.53 -6.26
C SER A 337 -28.21 -7.03 -6.78
N LYS A 338 -28.23 -6.31 -7.91
CA LYS A 338 -29.43 -5.63 -8.44
C LYS A 338 -29.99 -4.58 -7.50
N LYS A 339 -29.18 -4.06 -6.59
CA LYS A 339 -29.60 -3.05 -5.60
C LYS A 339 -29.20 -1.63 -5.98
N PRO A 340 -29.98 -0.61 -5.57
CA PRO A 340 -29.54 0.78 -5.68
C PRO A 340 -28.27 1.03 -4.86
N PHE A 341 -27.36 1.83 -5.41
CA PHE A 341 -26.15 2.27 -4.74
C PHE A 341 -25.82 3.73 -5.12
N SER A 342 -25.45 4.52 -4.12
CA SER A 342 -24.93 5.89 -4.22
C SER A 342 -23.56 5.98 -3.55
N VAL A 343 -22.85 7.11 -3.70
CA VAL A 343 -21.62 7.38 -2.94
C VAL A 343 -21.89 8.46 -1.89
N PRO A 344 -21.62 8.24 -0.60
CA PRO A 344 -21.82 9.25 0.44
C PRO A 344 -20.91 10.48 0.29
N LYS A 345 -21.42 11.67 0.66
CA LYS A 345 -20.65 12.93 0.58
C LYS A 345 -19.36 12.94 1.43
N ASN A 346 -19.31 12.15 2.50
CA ASN A 346 -18.18 12.06 3.44
C ASN A 346 -17.12 11.01 3.05
N VAL A 347 -17.15 10.42 1.86
CA VAL A 347 -16.14 9.47 1.37
C VAL A 347 -15.09 10.17 0.50
N TYR A 348 -13.83 10.12 0.87
CA TYR A 348 -12.73 10.77 0.15
C TYR A 348 -11.86 9.74 -0.56
N LEU A 349 -11.43 10.05 -1.79
CA LEU A 349 -10.54 9.21 -2.59
C LEU A 349 -9.17 9.88 -2.75
N ILE A 350 -8.11 9.16 -2.41
CA ILE A 350 -6.72 9.61 -2.57
C ILE A 350 -5.97 8.58 -3.42
N GLY A 351 -5.74 8.90 -4.69
CA GLY A 351 -4.92 8.09 -5.59
C GLY A 351 -3.44 8.46 -5.54
N THR A 352 -2.56 7.49 -5.80
CA THR A 352 -1.17 7.76 -6.21
C THR A 352 -0.93 7.24 -7.62
N MET A 353 -0.09 7.95 -8.39
CA MET A 353 0.19 7.59 -9.79
C MET A 353 1.67 7.83 -10.12
N ASN A 354 2.37 6.79 -10.59
CA ASN A 354 3.68 6.94 -11.19
C ASN A 354 3.52 7.37 -12.65
N THR A 355 4.16 8.47 -13.06
CA THR A 355 4.07 8.97 -14.44
C THR A 355 5.09 8.38 -15.39
N ALA A 356 6.18 7.78 -14.89
CA ALA A 356 7.17 7.10 -15.71
C ALA A 356 6.64 5.79 -16.35
N ASP A 357 5.60 5.19 -15.78
CA ASP A 357 5.05 3.90 -16.23
C ASP A 357 4.19 4.08 -17.51
N ARG A 358 4.84 4.24 -18.66
CA ARG A 358 4.19 4.44 -19.99
C ARG A 358 3.49 3.19 -20.53
N SER A 359 3.76 2.01 -19.97
CA SER A 359 3.15 0.72 -20.38
C SER A 359 1.72 0.53 -19.86
N LEU A 360 1.25 1.44 -19.00
CA LEU A 360 -0.06 1.38 -18.38
C LEU A 360 -1.08 2.21 -19.17
N ALA A 361 -2.32 1.72 -19.25
CA ALA A 361 -3.40 2.47 -19.89
C ALA A 361 -3.51 3.85 -19.22
N GLY A 362 -3.32 4.92 -20.02
CA GLY A 362 -3.49 6.28 -19.53
C GLY A 362 -4.87 6.43 -18.88
N LEU A 363 -4.95 7.20 -17.79
CA LEU A 363 -6.22 7.42 -17.12
C LEU A 363 -7.22 8.07 -18.09
N ASP A 364 -8.40 7.46 -18.24
CA ASP A 364 -9.47 7.94 -19.11
C ASP A 364 -9.80 9.41 -18.80
N ILE A 365 -10.07 10.21 -19.84
CA ILE A 365 -10.52 11.61 -19.75
C ILE A 365 -11.70 11.75 -18.79
N ALA A 366 -12.60 10.77 -18.80
CA ALA A 366 -13.75 10.72 -17.89
C ALA A 366 -13.31 10.72 -16.41
N LEU A 367 -12.30 9.93 -16.05
CA LEU A 367 -11.76 9.91 -14.69
C LEU A 367 -10.96 11.18 -14.40
N ARG A 368 -10.17 11.68 -15.37
CA ARG A 368 -9.37 12.90 -15.15
C ARG A 368 -10.21 14.11 -14.74
N ARG A 369 -11.45 14.23 -15.23
CA ARG A 369 -12.36 15.32 -14.86
C ARG A 369 -12.93 15.23 -13.44
N ARG A 370 -12.80 14.06 -12.79
CA ARG A 370 -13.41 13.75 -11.49
C ARG A 370 -12.42 13.67 -10.34
N PHE A 371 -11.13 13.81 -10.65
CA PHE A 371 -10.04 13.89 -9.67
C PHE A 371 -9.29 15.21 -9.84
N VAL A 372 -8.89 15.79 -8.71
CA VAL A 372 -7.91 16.88 -8.69
C VAL A 372 -6.50 16.28 -8.74
N PHE A 373 -5.72 16.67 -9.75
CA PHE A 373 -4.36 16.18 -9.93
C PHE A 373 -3.38 17.09 -9.22
N ARG A 374 -2.62 16.54 -8.27
CA ARG A 374 -1.58 17.24 -7.53
C ARG A 374 -0.23 16.65 -7.87
N GLU A 375 0.59 17.46 -8.53
CA GLU A 375 1.95 17.07 -8.89
C GLU A 375 2.84 16.98 -7.64
N MET A 376 3.67 15.94 -7.61
CA MET A 376 4.69 15.67 -6.61
C MET A 376 6.05 15.62 -7.32
N PRO A 377 6.65 16.78 -7.62
CA PRO A 377 7.93 16.84 -8.33
C PRO A 377 9.08 16.36 -7.44
N PRO A 378 10.23 15.99 -8.04
CA PRO A 378 11.48 15.88 -7.30
C PRO A 378 11.80 17.17 -6.54
N ARG A 379 12.31 17.02 -5.30
CA ARG A 379 12.64 18.12 -4.39
C ARG A 379 14.09 18.01 -3.94
N PRO A 380 15.05 18.29 -4.84
CA PRO A 380 16.48 18.20 -4.51
C PRO A 380 16.91 19.13 -3.38
N GLU A 381 16.16 20.21 -3.13
CA GLU A 381 16.39 21.13 -2.01
C GLU A 381 16.31 20.45 -0.63
N LEU A 382 15.61 19.31 -0.52
CA LEU A 382 15.59 18.50 0.70
C LEU A 382 16.94 17.83 1.01
N LEU A 383 17.89 17.87 0.07
CA LEU A 383 19.21 17.24 0.14
C LEU A 383 20.36 18.26 0.07
N ASP A 384 20.06 19.57 0.12
CA ASP A 384 21.08 20.62 0.06
C ASP A 384 22.03 20.62 1.26
N ASP A 385 21.57 20.12 2.40
CA ASP A 385 22.33 19.92 3.63
C ASP A 385 23.13 18.61 3.65
N VAL A 386 23.03 17.78 2.60
CA VAL A 386 23.69 16.48 2.53
C VAL A 386 24.93 16.55 1.67
N GLU A 387 26.08 16.30 2.30
CA GLU A 387 27.39 16.26 1.64
C GLU A 387 28.07 14.90 1.86
N VAL A 388 28.62 14.33 0.79
CA VAL A 388 29.42 13.09 0.83
C VAL A 388 30.81 13.42 0.28
N VAL A 389 31.81 13.56 1.16
CA VAL A 389 33.21 13.81 0.78
C VAL A 389 33.34 14.97 -0.23
N GLY A 390 32.80 16.16 0.10
CA GLY A 390 32.83 17.33 -0.79
C GLY A 390 31.79 17.36 -1.91
N LEU A 391 30.98 16.31 -2.07
CA LEU A 391 29.89 16.25 -3.06
C LEU A 391 28.55 16.65 -2.43
N ASN A 392 27.97 17.76 -2.90
CA ASN A 392 26.61 18.14 -2.53
C ASN A 392 25.56 17.30 -3.27
N ILE A 393 24.76 16.54 -2.52
CA ILE A 393 23.80 15.58 -3.09
C ILE A 393 22.58 16.27 -3.70
N GLY A 394 22.11 17.38 -3.13
CA GLY A 394 21.05 18.20 -3.73
C GLY A 394 21.46 18.72 -5.10
N GLN A 395 22.68 19.22 -5.25
CA GLN A 395 23.23 19.67 -6.54
C GLN A 395 23.38 18.50 -7.52
N LEU A 396 23.87 17.34 -7.06
CA LEU A 396 24.00 16.13 -7.88
C LEU A 396 22.66 15.75 -8.52
N LEU A 397 21.61 15.66 -7.68
CA LEU A 397 20.27 15.31 -8.14
C LEU A 397 19.72 16.33 -9.16
N ARG A 398 19.92 17.63 -8.93
CA ARG A 398 19.52 18.68 -9.89
C ARG A 398 20.16 18.47 -11.26
N VAL A 399 21.47 18.30 -11.31
CA VAL A 399 22.21 18.15 -12.57
C VAL A 399 21.80 16.88 -13.31
N MET A 400 21.63 15.76 -12.60
CA MET A 400 21.16 14.52 -13.20
C MET A 400 19.75 14.68 -13.76
N ASN A 401 18.83 15.29 -13.01
CA ASN A 401 17.46 15.53 -13.48
C ASN A 401 17.39 16.48 -14.67
N GLN A 402 18.21 17.54 -14.71
CA GLN A 402 18.31 18.42 -15.88
C GLN A 402 18.72 17.66 -17.15
N ARG A 403 19.65 16.69 -17.03
CA ARG A 403 20.04 15.86 -18.17
C ARG A 403 18.96 14.88 -18.58
N ILE A 404 18.30 14.23 -17.62
CA ILE A 404 17.18 13.31 -17.89
C ILE A 404 16.04 14.06 -18.59
N GLU A 405 15.70 15.25 -18.11
CA GLU A 405 14.62 16.07 -18.70
C GLU A 405 14.92 16.46 -20.16
N VAL A 406 16.19 16.77 -20.48
CA VAL A 406 16.63 17.06 -21.85
C VAL A 406 16.65 15.81 -22.73
N LEU A 407 17.07 14.66 -22.19
CA LEU A 407 17.22 13.43 -22.96
C LEU A 407 15.93 12.62 -23.10
N LEU A 408 14.97 12.83 -22.18
CA LEU A 408 13.74 12.05 -22.09
C LEU A 408 12.54 12.94 -21.81
N ASP A 409 12.20 13.22 -20.55
CA ASP A 409 11.18 14.17 -20.11
C ASP A 409 11.22 14.39 -18.59
N ARG A 410 10.34 15.25 -18.07
CA ARG A 410 10.20 15.54 -16.64
C ARG A 410 9.60 14.40 -15.81
N ASP A 411 8.85 13.49 -16.42
CA ASP A 411 8.14 12.40 -15.74
C ASP A 411 9.08 11.23 -15.37
N HIS A 412 10.27 11.19 -15.97
CA HIS A 412 11.36 10.26 -15.66
C HIS A 412 12.44 10.86 -14.75
N CYS A 413 12.26 12.08 -14.23
CA CYS A 413 13.23 12.63 -13.29
C CYS A 413 13.35 11.78 -12.01
N LEU A 414 14.55 11.71 -11.45
CA LEU A 414 14.83 10.96 -10.23
C LEU A 414 14.23 11.67 -9.02
N GLY A 415 13.48 10.94 -8.20
CA GLY A 415 12.98 11.42 -6.93
C GLY A 415 14.05 11.50 -5.83
N HIS A 416 13.86 12.42 -4.89
CA HIS A 416 14.77 12.64 -3.77
C HIS A 416 14.83 11.47 -2.78
N ALA A 417 13.80 10.62 -2.72
CA ALA A 417 13.73 9.50 -1.77
C ALA A 417 14.88 8.49 -1.90
N TYR A 418 15.45 8.30 -3.11
CA TYR A 418 16.61 7.42 -3.32
C TYR A 418 17.82 7.85 -2.49
N PHE A 419 17.99 9.17 -2.31
CA PHE A 419 19.14 9.77 -1.64
C PHE A 419 18.88 10.12 -0.17
N MET A 420 17.61 10.12 0.28
CA MET A 420 17.26 10.40 1.68
C MET A 420 18.00 9.53 2.73
N PRO A 421 18.34 8.25 2.48
CA PRO A 421 19.15 7.47 3.41
C PRO A 421 20.51 8.11 3.76
N LEU A 422 21.06 8.95 2.88
CA LEU A 422 22.34 9.65 3.12
C LEU A 422 22.25 10.68 4.26
N LYS A 423 21.04 11.11 4.66
CA LYS A 423 20.87 11.94 5.87
C LYS A 423 21.24 11.20 7.16
N LYS A 424 21.13 9.86 7.16
CA LYS A 424 21.50 9.02 8.30
C LYS A 424 22.93 8.47 8.15
N ASP A 425 23.31 8.15 6.93
CA ASP A 425 24.61 7.57 6.59
C ASP A 425 25.19 8.28 5.36
N GLY A 426 25.91 9.37 5.58
CA GLY A 426 26.56 10.19 4.54
C GLY A 426 27.87 9.60 4.01
N SER A 427 28.07 8.28 4.11
CA SER A 427 29.29 7.64 3.64
C SER A 427 29.32 7.46 2.12
N GLN A 428 30.53 7.45 1.56
CA GLN A 428 30.74 7.10 0.15
C GLN A 428 30.22 5.68 -0.16
N ALA A 429 30.41 4.72 0.75
CA ALA A 429 29.94 3.36 0.56
C ALA A 429 28.41 3.30 0.40
N ARG A 430 27.67 4.14 1.13
CA ARG A 430 26.21 4.24 0.98
C ARG A 430 25.82 4.84 -0.37
N LEU A 431 26.54 5.87 -0.82
CA LEU A 431 26.34 6.48 -2.14
C LEU A 431 26.58 5.48 -3.28
N GLU A 432 27.65 4.68 -3.17
CA GLU A 432 27.95 3.59 -4.10
C GLU A 432 26.78 2.61 -4.23
N LEU A 433 26.26 2.13 -3.09
CA LEU A 433 25.14 1.19 -3.08
C LEU A 433 23.87 1.78 -3.70
N ILE A 434 23.59 3.07 -3.44
CA ILE A 434 22.45 3.77 -4.06
C ILE A 434 22.61 3.78 -5.59
N PHE A 435 23.79 4.14 -6.08
CA PHE A 435 24.03 4.19 -7.52
C PHE A 435 23.96 2.82 -8.18
N ARG A 436 24.62 1.80 -7.63
CA ARG A 436 24.67 0.45 -8.20
C ARG A 436 23.30 -0.24 -8.20
N ASN A 437 22.56 -0.11 -7.10
CA ASN A 437 21.38 -0.95 -6.88
C ASN A 437 20.06 -0.24 -7.20
N GLN A 438 20.06 1.09 -7.33
CA GLN A 438 18.83 1.86 -7.52
C GLN A 438 18.92 2.80 -8.73
N ILE A 439 19.94 3.66 -8.80
CA ILE A 439 20.01 4.68 -9.86
C ILE A 439 20.36 4.08 -11.21
N LEU A 440 21.42 3.28 -11.31
CA LEU A 440 21.84 2.69 -12.57
C LEU A 440 20.78 1.75 -13.17
N PRO A 441 20.19 0.79 -12.42
CA PRO A 441 19.10 -0.05 -12.94
C PRO A 441 17.89 0.75 -13.42
N LEU A 442 17.53 1.83 -12.70
CA LEU A 442 16.43 2.70 -13.12
C LEU A 442 16.74 3.44 -14.43
N LEU A 443 17.98 3.93 -14.59
CA LEU A 443 18.41 4.54 -15.85
C LEU A 443 18.44 3.52 -17.00
N GLN A 444 18.81 2.26 -16.74
CA GLN A 444 18.73 1.17 -17.74
C GLN A 444 17.29 0.97 -18.21
N GLU A 445 16.33 0.97 -17.29
CA GLU A 445 14.91 0.87 -17.64
C GLU A 445 14.43 2.09 -18.45
N TYR A 446 14.74 3.31 -18.00
CA TYR A 446 14.30 4.54 -18.66
C TYR A 446 14.84 4.71 -20.08
N PHE A 447 16.08 4.29 -20.30
CA PHE A 447 16.74 4.42 -21.58
C PHE A 447 16.73 3.11 -22.40
N PHE A 448 15.97 2.09 -21.98
CA PHE A 448 15.89 0.78 -22.66
C PHE A 448 17.27 0.20 -22.98
N GLU A 449 18.18 0.23 -22.00
CA GLU A 449 19.59 -0.16 -22.13
C GLU A 449 20.41 0.64 -23.17
N ASP A 450 19.98 1.87 -23.55
CA ASP A 450 20.83 2.80 -24.30
C ASP A 450 21.94 3.37 -23.39
N TRP A 451 23.01 2.60 -23.27
CA TRP A 451 24.18 2.88 -22.43
C TRP A 451 24.85 4.22 -22.77
N GLN A 452 24.74 4.70 -24.01
CA GLN A 452 25.30 5.99 -24.39
C GLN A 452 24.54 7.14 -23.71
N ARG A 453 23.21 7.09 -23.72
CA ARG A 453 22.38 8.10 -23.03
C ARG A 453 22.55 8.03 -21.52
N ILE A 454 22.68 6.83 -20.96
CA ILE A 454 22.98 6.67 -19.52
C ILE A 454 24.34 7.30 -19.20
N ALA A 455 25.37 7.04 -20.01
CA ALA A 455 26.68 7.67 -19.88
C ALA A 455 26.60 9.20 -19.95
N TRP A 456 25.74 9.77 -20.82
CA TRP A 456 25.52 11.21 -20.88
C TRP A 456 24.86 11.78 -19.62
N VAL A 457 23.88 11.10 -19.03
CA VAL A 457 23.28 11.48 -17.73
C VAL A 457 24.36 11.53 -16.65
N LEU A 458 25.24 10.53 -16.64
CA LEU A 458 26.37 10.43 -15.70
C LEU A 458 27.56 11.33 -16.07
N ASN A 459 27.53 12.03 -17.21
CA ASN A 459 28.62 12.86 -17.74
C ASN A 459 29.90 12.10 -18.11
N ASP A 460 29.85 10.79 -18.34
CA ASP A 460 31.05 9.96 -18.52
C ASP A 460 31.87 10.37 -19.75
N GLN A 461 31.24 10.83 -20.83
CA GLN A 461 31.91 11.30 -22.04
C GLN A 461 32.86 12.50 -21.83
N ARG A 462 32.75 13.19 -20.69
CA ARG A 462 33.62 14.31 -20.31
C ARG A 462 34.64 13.97 -19.23
N LYS A 463 34.57 12.78 -18.64
CA LYS A 463 35.46 12.32 -17.56
C LYS A 463 36.69 11.63 -18.13
N ALA A 464 37.74 11.58 -17.32
CA ALA A 464 38.85 10.68 -17.60
C ALA A 464 38.39 9.22 -17.53
N PRO A 465 39.01 8.29 -18.29
CA PRO A 465 38.48 6.93 -18.39
C PRO A 465 38.32 6.22 -17.04
N ASN A 466 39.21 6.46 -16.06
CA ASN A 466 39.12 5.86 -14.70
C ASN A 466 37.87 6.29 -13.93
N ASP A 467 37.32 7.45 -14.26
CA ASP A 467 36.20 8.09 -13.55
C ASP A 467 34.88 7.91 -14.31
N GLN A 468 34.91 7.24 -15.47
CA GLN A 468 33.71 6.88 -16.23
C GLN A 468 33.04 5.67 -15.60
N PHE A 469 31.75 5.75 -15.25
CA PHE A 469 30.99 4.60 -14.77
C PHE A 469 30.71 3.60 -15.90
N ILE A 470 30.46 4.12 -17.11
CA ILE A 470 30.16 3.36 -18.32
C ILE A 470 31.23 3.67 -19.37
N GLN A 471 31.81 2.61 -19.96
CA GLN A 471 32.87 2.72 -20.95
C GLN A 471 32.51 1.97 -22.23
N GLU A 472 32.76 2.60 -23.38
CA GLU A 472 32.71 1.97 -24.68
C GLU A 472 34.02 1.22 -24.95
N ARG A 473 33.91 -0.04 -25.38
CA ARG A 473 35.04 -0.92 -25.70
C ARG A 473 34.98 -1.36 -27.15
N THR A 474 36.13 -1.46 -27.79
CA THR A 474 36.24 -2.02 -29.15
C THR A 474 35.86 -3.50 -29.12
N SER A 475 35.02 -3.90 -30.06
CA SER A 475 34.58 -5.28 -30.22
C SER A 475 35.74 -6.20 -30.62
N PHE A 476 35.68 -7.44 -30.16
CA PHE A 476 36.57 -8.53 -30.54
C PHE A 476 35.78 -9.63 -31.29
N ALA A 477 34.65 -9.26 -31.90
CA ALA A 477 33.73 -10.16 -32.59
C ALA A 477 34.39 -10.94 -33.73
N GLU A 478 35.24 -10.31 -34.55
CA GLU A 478 35.97 -11.03 -35.61
C GLU A 478 36.90 -12.11 -35.04
N ALA A 479 37.54 -11.85 -33.90
CA ALA A 479 38.41 -12.82 -33.24
C ALA A 479 37.62 -14.01 -32.64
N LEU A 480 36.37 -13.78 -32.22
CA LEU A 480 35.50 -14.81 -31.64
C LEU A 480 34.76 -15.65 -32.69
N PHE A 481 34.23 -15.00 -33.72
CA PHE A 481 33.26 -15.60 -34.66
C PHE A 481 33.80 -15.72 -36.08
N GLY A 482 35.05 -15.29 -36.33
CA GLY A 482 35.63 -15.20 -37.67
C GLY A 482 35.10 -13.99 -38.45
N ARG A 483 35.71 -13.71 -39.60
CA ARG A 483 35.42 -12.51 -40.40
C ARG A 483 33.99 -12.48 -40.95
N ASP A 484 33.52 -13.63 -41.44
CA ASP A 484 32.22 -13.74 -42.14
C ASP A 484 31.03 -13.41 -41.22
N VAL A 485 31.14 -13.74 -39.93
CA VAL A 485 30.11 -13.43 -38.92
C VAL A 485 30.45 -12.14 -38.17
N GLY A 486 31.72 -11.95 -37.79
CA GLY A 486 32.17 -10.84 -36.96
C GLY A 486 32.02 -9.46 -37.60
N GLN A 487 32.18 -9.35 -38.94
CA GLN A 487 32.03 -8.08 -39.65
C GLN A 487 30.60 -7.52 -39.62
N GLY A 488 29.59 -8.38 -39.42
CA GLY A 488 28.19 -8.01 -39.29
C GLY A 488 27.75 -7.65 -37.87
N LEU A 489 28.63 -7.81 -36.87
CA LEU A 489 28.34 -7.52 -35.46
C LEU A 489 28.80 -6.10 -35.08
N ALA A 490 28.31 -5.60 -33.94
CA ALA A 490 28.64 -4.26 -33.47
C ALA A 490 30.16 -4.06 -33.31
N ALA A 491 30.66 -2.93 -33.80
CA ALA A 491 32.09 -2.56 -33.74
C ALA A 491 32.55 -2.19 -32.32
N SER A 492 31.62 -1.88 -31.43
CA SER A 492 31.85 -1.60 -30.02
C SER A 492 30.76 -2.19 -29.14
N TYR A 493 31.05 -2.35 -27.86
CA TYR A 493 30.11 -2.75 -26.83
C TYR A 493 30.36 -1.95 -25.55
N TRP A 494 29.36 -1.87 -24.69
CA TRP A 494 29.41 -1.10 -23.46
C TRP A 494 29.75 -1.99 -22.26
N THR A 495 30.53 -1.46 -21.34
CA THR A 495 30.94 -2.14 -20.10
C THR A 495 30.81 -1.20 -18.91
N LEU A 496 30.50 -1.77 -17.74
CA LEU A 496 30.58 -1.06 -16.48
C LEU A 496 32.02 -1.05 -15.97
N ASN A 497 32.46 0.10 -15.48
CA ASN A 497 33.72 0.23 -14.76
C ASN A 497 33.44 0.16 -13.26
N ASP A 498 33.57 -1.03 -12.68
CA ASP A 498 33.29 -1.24 -11.26
C ASP A 498 34.16 -0.37 -10.35
N GLU A 499 35.38 -0.05 -10.76
CA GLU A 499 36.29 0.78 -9.95
C GLU A 499 35.81 2.24 -9.88
N ALA A 500 35.04 2.74 -10.87
CA ALA A 500 34.52 4.10 -10.86
C ALA A 500 33.53 4.35 -9.72
N PHE A 501 32.76 3.36 -9.31
CA PHE A 501 31.82 3.49 -8.17
C PHE A 501 32.56 3.62 -6.82
N GLU A 502 33.81 3.19 -6.73
CA GLU A 502 34.66 3.39 -5.56
C GLU A 502 35.40 4.76 -5.58
N ARG A 503 35.15 5.60 -6.59
CA ARG A 503 35.88 6.86 -6.80
C ARG A 503 34.97 8.08 -6.68
N MET A 504 35.22 8.92 -5.66
CA MET A 504 34.49 10.19 -5.50
C MET A 504 34.61 11.11 -6.71
N GLU A 505 35.73 11.04 -7.42
CA GLU A 505 36.00 11.76 -8.65
C GLU A 505 34.99 11.43 -9.76
N ALA A 506 34.53 10.18 -9.84
CA ALA A 506 33.50 9.78 -10.79
C ALA A 506 32.17 10.49 -10.51
N TYR A 507 31.82 10.64 -9.24
CA TYR A 507 30.60 11.34 -8.80
C TYR A 507 30.71 12.86 -8.92
N ILE A 508 31.84 13.45 -8.50
CA ILE A 508 32.13 14.89 -8.68
C ILE A 508 32.13 15.24 -10.17
N GLY A 509 32.65 14.34 -11.01
CA GLY A 509 32.62 14.47 -12.47
C GLY A 509 31.21 14.49 -13.07
N ILE A 510 30.19 13.98 -12.36
CA ILE A 510 28.78 14.14 -12.78
C ILE A 510 28.42 15.63 -12.76
N LEU A 511 28.83 16.38 -11.74
CA LEU A 511 28.58 17.82 -11.64
C LEU A 511 29.43 18.60 -12.64
N ASP A 512 30.74 18.39 -12.57
CA ASP A 512 31.70 19.12 -13.38
C ASP A 512 33.00 18.32 -13.53
N ALA A 513 33.18 17.70 -14.69
CA ALA A 513 34.39 16.95 -15.01
C ALA A 513 35.66 17.82 -15.02
N SER A 514 35.54 19.14 -15.23
CA SER A 514 36.69 20.04 -15.24
C SER A 514 37.30 20.23 -13.85
N ARG A 515 36.47 20.22 -12.79
CA ARG A 515 36.92 20.26 -11.39
C ARG A 515 37.82 19.07 -11.06
N VAL A 516 37.43 17.88 -11.52
CA VAL A 516 38.22 16.65 -11.32
C VAL A 516 39.57 16.73 -12.04
N THR A 517 39.60 17.27 -13.26
CA THR A 517 40.86 17.42 -14.00
C THR A 517 41.81 18.45 -13.39
N ALA A 518 41.30 19.48 -12.71
CA ALA A 518 42.11 20.48 -12.02
C ALA A 518 42.80 19.94 -10.75
N ASP A 519 42.19 18.97 -10.07
CA ASP A 519 42.72 18.32 -8.84
C ASP A 519 43.57 17.06 -9.11
N ARG A 520 43.96 16.80 -10.37
CA ARG A 520 44.89 15.71 -10.77
C ARG A 520 46.35 15.98 -10.35
N VAL A 521 46.56 16.61 -9.20
CA VAL A 521 47.88 16.80 -8.62
C VAL A 521 48.42 15.43 -8.21
N VAL A 522 49.53 15.02 -8.80
CA VAL A 522 50.23 13.79 -8.39
C VAL A 522 50.78 14.03 -7.00
N LYS A 523 50.29 13.27 -6.01
CA LYS A 523 50.76 13.33 -4.62
C LYS A 523 52.08 12.59 -4.49
N ARG A 524 52.13 11.37 -5.04
CA ARG A 524 53.30 10.48 -5.00
C ARG A 524 53.35 9.66 -6.28
N GLU A 525 54.54 9.36 -6.76
CA GLU A 525 54.73 8.45 -7.88
C GLU A 525 55.91 7.52 -7.66
N ALA A 526 55.79 6.31 -8.19
CA ALA A 526 56.86 5.32 -8.17
C ALA A 526 56.87 4.55 -9.49
N ALA A 527 58.04 4.17 -9.97
CA ALA A 527 58.20 3.42 -11.22
C ALA A 527 58.75 2.02 -10.93
N GLN A 528 58.22 1.02 -11.62
CA GLN A 528 58.68 -0.37 -11.59
C GLN A 528 58.67 -0.93 -13.01
N GLY A 529 59.87 -1.15 -13.57
CA GLY A 529 60.04 -1.56 -14.95
C GLY A 529 59.44 -0.52 -15.92
N GLU A 530 58.52 -0.96 -16.76
CA GLU A 530 57.81 -0.11 -17.73
C GLU A 530 56.57 0.60 -17.17
N PHE A 531 56.22 0.33 -15.92
CA PHE A 531 55.03 0.87 -15.27
C PHE A 531 55.38 2.05 -14.36
N THR A 532 54.59 3.11 -14.43
CA THR A 532 54.61 4.24 -13.48
C THR A 532 53.30 4.27 -12.72
N LEU A 533 53.36 4.11 -11.40
CA LEU A 533 52.23 4.18 -10.49
C LEU A 533 52.17 5.59 -9.92
N ARG A 534 51.01 6.25 -10.02
CA ARG A 534 50.78 7.60 -9.48
C ARG A 534 49.64 7.55 -8.48
N GLU A 535 49.89 7.97 -7.25
CA GLU A 535 48.84 8.31 -6.29
C GLU A 535 48.53 9.80 -6.47
N LEU A 536 47.29 10.13 -6.80
CA LEU A 536 46.80 11.50 -6.89
C LEU A 536 46.52 12.07 -5.49
N ALA A 537 46.41 13.40 -5.38
CA ALA A 537 46.06 14.09 -4.14
C ALA A 537 44.74 13.57 -3.53
N SER A 538 43.83 13.12 -4.39
CA SER A 538 42.56 12.49 -4.02
C SER A 538 42.69 11.07 -3.43
N GLY A 539 43.90 10.48 -3.44
CA GLY A 539 44.16 9.10 -2.98
C GLY A 539 43.84 8.03 -4.02
N SER A 540 43.41 8.43 -5.23
CA SER A 540 43.26 7.53 -6.37
C SER A 540 44.60 7.11 -6.94
N VAL A 541 44.70 5.86 -7.39
CA VAL A 541 45.93 5.31 -8.00
C VAL A 541 45.73 5.12 -9.50
N GLU A 542 46.68 5.61 -10.28
CA GLU A 542 46.77 5.43 -11.73
C GLU A 542 48.01 4.58 -12.08
N VAL A 543 47.88 3.71 -13.09
CA VAL A 543 48.99 2.89 -13.61
C VAL A 543 49.24 3.28 -15.06
N TRP A 544 50.44 3.75 -15.36
CA TRP A 544 50.85 4.24 -16.67
C TRP A 544 51.92 3.33 -17.27
N ARG A 545 51.93 3.18 -18.59
CA ARG A 545 53.04 2.61 -19.36
C ARG A 545 53.41 3.61 -20.44
N ALA A 546 54.61 4.18 -20.33
CA ALA A 546 54.98 5.41 -21.04
C ALA A 546 53.88 6.49 -20.87
N ASP A 547 53.37 7.06 -21.96
CA ASP A 547 52.32 8.09 -21.95
C ASP A 547 50.89 7.51 -22.01
N THR A 548 50.74 6.18 -21.86
CA THR A 548 49.44 5.51 -21.90
C THR A 548 48.99 5.10 -20.50
N LEU A 549 47.82 5.59 -20.09
CA LEU A 549 47.14 5.14 -18.87
C LEU A 549 46.54 3.74 -19.11
N LEU A 550 46.90 2.77 -18.27
CA LEU A 550 46.44 1.39 -18.37
C LEU A 550 45.22 1.12 -17.49
N GLN A 551 44.24 0.38 -18.04
CA GLN A 551 42.99 0.06 -17.36
C GLN A 551 42.47 -1.35 -17.69
N PRO A 552 41.85 -2.06 -16.72
CA PRO A 552 41.73 -1.68 -15.30
C PRO A 552 43.08 -1.74 -14.57
N ALA A 553 43.27 -0.89 -13.55
CA ALA A 553 44.55 -0.78 -12.84
C ALA A 553 44.81 -1.98 -11.92
N LYS A 554 43.75 -2.52 -11.28
CA LYS A 554 43.87 -3.54 -10.23
C LYS A 554 44.57 -4.84 -10.65
N PRO A 555 44.34 -5.43 -11.83
CA PRO A 555 45.09 -6.63 -12.26
C PRO A 555 46.60 -6.38 -12.38
N ILE A 556 47.00 -5.21 -12.89
CA ILE A 556 48.41 -4.84 -13.02
C ILE A 556 49.02 -4.60 -11.64
N LEU A 557 48.30 -3.94 -10.74
CA LEU A 557 48.73 -3.78 -9.35
C LEU A 557 48.90 -5.13 -8.64
N ARG A 558 48.00 -6.09 -8.85
CA ARG A 558 48.14 -7.45 -8.29
C ARG A 558 49.37 -8.18 -8.84
N GLN A 559 49.60 -8.08 -10.15
CA GLN A 559 50.79 -8.64 -10.79
C GLN A 559 52.07 -8.04 -10.20
N LEU A 560 52.13 -6.71 -10.05
CA LEU A 560 53.26 -6.03 -9.43
C LEU A 560 53.42 -6.41 -7.95
N ALA A 561 52.32 -6.60 -7.22
CA ALA A 561 52.35 -7.06 -5.84
C ALA A 561 52.93 -8.46 -5.70
N GLU A 562 52.58 -9.39 -6.59
CA GLU A 562 53.19 -10.73 -6.62
C GLU A 562 54.69 -10.67 -6.92
N GLN A 563 55.09 -9.86 -7.90
CA GLN A 563 56.50 -9.69 -8.26
C GLN A 563 57.35 -9.08 -7.13
N LEU A 564 56.77 -8.16 -6.36
CA LEU A 564 57.46 -7.43 -5.29
C LEU A 564 57.25 -8.07 -3.90
N GLY A 565 56.52 -9.19 -3.82
CA GLY A 565 56.21 -9.85 -2.55
C GLY A 565 55.34 -9.04 -1.60
N VAL A 566 54.49 -8.15 -2.12
CA VAL A 566 53.59 -7.29 -1.33
C VAL A 566 52.31 -8.05 -1.00
N SER A 567 51.88 -8.03 0.27
CA SER A 567 50.60 -8.64 0.66
C SER A 567 49.43 -7.99 -0.08
N GLN A 568 48.60 -8.81 -0.73
CA GLN A 568 47.36 -8.38 -1.38
C GLN A 568 46.15 -8.35 -0.41
N GLN A 569 46.36 -8.70 0.86
CA GLN A 569 45.32 -8.74 1.89
C GLN A 569 45.67 -7.81 3.05
N ASN A 570 44.63 -7.26 3.70
CA ASN A 570 44.78 -6.51 4.94
C ASN A 570 44.95 -7.44 6.16
N SER A 571 45.17 -6.86 7.34
CA SER A 571 45.34 -7.59 8.62
C SER A 571 44.17 -8.50 9.00
N ASN A 572 43.00 -8.29 8.40
CA ASN A 572 41.78 -9.05 8.66
C ASN A 572 41.53 -10.12 7.58
N GLY A 573 42.47 -10.35 6.66
CA GLY A 573 42.36 -11.34 5.58
C GLY A 573 41.53 -10.91 4.37
N ASN A 574 41.00 -9.67 4.34
CA ASN A 574 40.23 -9.17 3.21
C ASN A 574 41.16 -8.64 2.11
N ALA A 575 40.80 -8.88 0.85
CA ALA A 575 41.55 -8.38 -0.30
C ALA A 575 41.60 -6.84 -0.34
N LEU A 576 42.76 -6.28 -0.65
CA LEU A 576 42.94 -4.84 -0.78
C LEU A 576 42.23 -4.30 -2.04
N ASN A 577 41.59 -3.13 -1.89
CA ASN A 577 41.06 -2.38 -3.04
C ASN A 577 42.20 -1.69 -3.83
N THR A 578 41.89 -1.20 -5.03
CA THR A 578 42.89 -0.61 -5.95
C THR A 578 43.70 0.50 -5.30
N ARG A 579 43.05 1.36 -4.49
CA ARG A 579 43.71 2.46 -3.77
C ARG A 579 44.70 1.94 -2.71
N SER A 580 44.26 1.01 -1.87
CA SER A 580 45.08 0.49 -0.76
C SER A 580 46.26 -0.32 -1.29
N LEU A 581 46.02 -1.20 -2.27
CA LEU A 581 47.06 -1.99 -2.92
C LEU A 581 48.07 -1.09 -3.64
N GLY A 582 47.58 -0.11 -4.41
CA GLY A 582 48.42 0.83 -5.12
C GLY A 582 49.26 1.71 -4.19
N ARG A 583 48.71 2.17 -3.07
CA ARG A 583 49.46 2.90 -2.05
C ARG A 583 50.57 2.05 -1.44
N HIS A 584 50.28 0.80 -1.06
CA HIS A 584 51.30 -0.11 -0.51
C HIS A 584 52.45 -0.34 -1.50
N LEU A 585 52.12 -0.51 -2.79
CA LEU A 585 53.13 -0.68 -3.85
C LEU A 585 53.98 0.58 -4.03
N ILE A 586 53.36 1.75 -4.07
CA ILE A 586 54.07 3.03 -4.18
C ILE A 586 54.99 3.24 -2.97
N ASP A 587 54.52 2.95 -1.75
CA ASP A 587 55.33 3.08 -0.53
C ASP A 587 56.54 2.13 -0.56
N GLN A 588 56.34 0.86 -0.93
CA GLN A 588 57.43 -0.12 -1.03
C GLN A 588 58.45 0.22 -2.12
N LEU A 589 57.99 0.66 -3.30
CA LEU A 589 58.85 1.07 -4.41
C LEU A 589 59.62 2.37 -4.11
N SER A 590 59.06 3.23 -3.27
CA SER A 590 59.72 4.46 -2.81
C SER A 590 60.77 4.18 -1.73
N GLN A 591 60.58 3.15 -0.90
CA GLN A 591 61.54 2.75 0.15
C GLN A 591 62.75 1.97 -0.40
N GLY A 592 62.60 1.27 -1.52
CA GLY A 592 63.70 0.53 -2.18
C GLY A 592 64.73 1.37 -2.95
N LYS A 593 64.65 2.71 -2.88
CA LYS A 593 65.55 3.67 -3.56
C LYS A 593 66.49 4.43 -2.61
N ALA A 594 66.54 4.06 -1.33
CA ALA A 594 67.44 4.65 -0.34
C ALA A 594 68.78 3.89 -0.24
#